data_AF-A0A2V6SK80-F1
#
_entry.id   AF-A0A2V6SK80-F1
#
_cell.length_a   1.000
_cell.length_b   1.000
_cell.length_c   1.000
_cell.angle_alpha   90.00
_cell.angle_beta   90.00
_cell.angle_gamma   90.00
#
_symmetry.space_group_name_H-M   'P 1'
#
loop_
_entity.id
_entity.type
_entity.pdbx_description
1 polymer ?
#
loop_
_entity_poly.entity_id
_entity_poly.type
_entity_poly.pdbx_seq_one_letter_code
_entity_poly.pdbx_strand_id
1 'polypeptide(L)'
;MGWGEVREWLAAGMAVGSHTLSHRDLTRLAPAALRAEVADSKARIEDRLGIAVGSFAYPFNRCGQRELEAVARAGYTAGCAGPELFRDSLTWLSFLLVPAYPELRHLYLAVTGRDRVRRRATALETFPGEKPHR
;
A
#
# COMPACT_ATOMS: atom_id res chain seq x y z
N MET A 1 5.30 -8.52 -19.99
CA MET A 1 5.55 -7.10 -20.32
C MET A 1 7.03 -6.90 -20.56
N GLY A 2 7.39 -6.31 -21.69
CA GLY A 2 8.77 -5.94 -22.01
C GLY A 2 9.08 -4.50 -21.61
N TRP A 3 10.37 -4.15 -21.54
CA TRP A 3 10.81 -2.78 -21.24
C TRP A 3 10.41 -1.74 -22.31
N GLY A 4 10.20 -2.16 -23.56
CA GLY A 4 9.69 -1.30 -24.62
C GLY A 4 8.30 -0.78 -24.30
N GLU A 5 7.37 -1.68 -23.95
CA GLU A 5 5.99 -1.33 -23.56
C GLU A 5 5.97 -0.39 -22.35
N VAL A 6 6.82 -0.63 -21.34
CA VAL A 6 6.91 0.25 -20.17
C VAL A 6 7.39 1.65 -20.54
N ARG A 7 8.30 1.79 -21.52
CA ARG A 7 8.74 3.11 -22.02
C ARG A 7 7.63 3.83 -22.77
N GLU A 8 6.80 3.11 -23.54
CA GLU A 8 5.63 3.69 -24.20
C GLU A 8 4.63 4.23 -23.18
N TRP A 9 4.42 3.52 -22.07
CA TRP A 9 3.57 3.98 -20.97
C TRP A 9 4.10 5.25 -20.30
N LEU A 10 5.41 5.30 -20.05
CA LEU A 10 6.06 6.51 -19.54
C LEU A 10 5.89 7.68 -20.51
N ALA A 11 6.07 7.45 -21.82
CA ALA A 11 5.87 8.47 -22.85
C ALA A 11 4.41 8.95 -22.93
N ALA A 12 3.45 8.10 -22.58
CA ALA A 12 2.04 8.43 -22.45
C ALA A 12 1.67 9.11 -21.12
N GLY A 13 2.64 9.38 -20.24
CA GLY A 13 2.44 10.09 -18.97
C GLY A 13 2.07 9.20 -17.79
N MET A 14 2.14 7.87 -17.91
CA MET A 14 1.95 6.97 -16.78
C MET A 14 3.15 6.97 -15.85
N ALA A 15 2.94 6.67 -14.57
CA ALA A 15 4.00 6.48 -13.59
C ALA A 15 4.36 5.00 -13.43
N VAL A 16 5.62 4.73 -13.04
CA VAL A 16 6.11 3.38 -12.76
C VAL A 16 6.60 3.30 -11.31
N GLY A 17 6.12 2.28 -10.60
CA GLY A 17 6.55 1.94 -9.24
C GLY A 17 7.21 0.56 -9.16
N SER A 18 7.73 0.22 -7.99
CA SER A 18 8.35 -1.07 -7.71
C SER A 18 7.38 -2.02 -6.99
N HIS A 19 7.49 -3.32 -7.27
CA HIS A 19 6.68 -4.36 -6.63
C HIS A 19 7.51 -5.59 -6.24
N THR A 20 8.70 -5.35 -5.68
CA THR A 20 9.79 -6.33 -5.44
C THR A 20 10.38 -6.93 -6.71
N LEU A 21 11.53 -7.61 -6.54
CA LEU A 21 12.28 -8.21 -7.64
C LEU A 21 11.62 -9.50 -8.13
N SER A 22 11.11 -10.32 -7.20
CA SER A 22 10.59 -11.66 -7.50
C SER A 22 9.22 -11.98 -6.87
N HIS A 23 8.52 -10.96 -6.34
CA HIS A 23 7.17 -11.09 -5.77
C HIS A 23 7.09 -12.04 -4.55
N ARG A 24 8.13 -12.03 -3.70
CA ARG A 24 8.16 -12.84 -2.48
C ARG A 24 7.44 -12.16 -1.32
N ASP A 25 6.87 -12.95 -0.42
CA ASP A 25 6.31 -12.44 0.84
C ASP A 25 7.43 -11.93 1.74
N LEU A 26 7.61 -10.60 1.75
CA LEU A 26 8.67 -9.90 2.47
C LEU A 26 8.68 -10.21 3.96
N THR A 27 7.50 -10.46 4.56
CA THR A 27 7.38 -10.77 6.00
C THR A 27 8.05 -12.08 6.38
N ARG A 28 8.28 -12.97 5.41
CA ARG A 28 8.89 -14.30 5.60
C ARG A 28 10.38 -14.33 5.25
N LEU A 29 10.96 -13.23 4.81
CA LEU A 29 12.35 -13.17 4.38
C LEU A 29 13.30 -12.85 5.52
N ALA A 30 14.52 -13.39 5.41
CA ALA A 30 15.64 -12.94 6.21
C ALA A 30 16.04 -11.50 5.83
N PRO A 31 16.67 -10.71 6.73
CA PRO A 31 16.95 -9.30 6.49
C PRO A 31 17.76 -8.99 5.22
N ALA A 32 18.71 -9.85 4.84
CA ALA A 32 19.49 -9.66 3.63
C ALA A 32 18.64 -9.84 2.36
N ALA A 33 17.81 -10.89 2.32
CA ALA A 33 16.92 -11.17 1.20
C ALA A 33 15.82 -10.11 1.06
N LEU A 34 15.28 -9.63 2.18
CA LEU A 34 14.35 -8.49 2.21
C LEU A 34 14.96 -7.26 1.54
N ARG A 35 16.19 -6.90 1.91
CA ARG A 35 16.88 -5.73 1.34
C ARG A 35 17.12 -5.89 -0.16
N ALA A 36 17.55 -7.08 -0.60
CA ALA A 36 17.77 -7.36 -2.02
C ALA A 36 16.46 -7.22 -2.83
N GLU A 37 15.35 -7.83 -2.37
CA GLU A 37 14.05 -7.74 -3.04
C GLU A 37 13.56 -6.29 -3.21
N VAL A 38 13.90 -5.40 -2.28
CA VAL A 38 13.47 -4.00 -2.28
C VAL A 38 14.43 -3.13 -3.07
N ALA A 39 15.72 -3.13 -2.72
CA ALA A 39 16.73 -2.24 -3.29
C ALA A 39 17.09 -2.61 -4.74
N ASP A 40 17.29 -3.90 -5.02
CA ASP A 40 17.69 -4.35 -6.36
C ASP A 40 16.54 -4.18 -7.36
N SER A 41 15.29 -4.30 -6.89
CA SER A 41 14.11 -3.97 -7.69
C SER A 41 14.12 -2.50 -8.12
N LYS A 42 14.41 -1.58 -7.18
CA LYS A 42 14.55 -0.15 -7.47
C LYS A 42 15.63 0.08 -8.52
N ALA A 43 16.85 -0.34 -8.22
CA ALA A 43 18.01 -0.12 -9.07
C ALA A 43 17.77 -0.65 -10.48
N ARG A 44 17.19 -1.85 -10.61
CA ARG A 44 16.91 -2.45 -11.91
C ARG A 44 15.92 -1.64 -12.75
N ILE A 45 14.90 -1.06 -12.14
CA ILE A 45 13.92 -0.22 -12.84
C ILE A 45 14.57 1.10 -13.24
N GLU A 46 15.28 1.75 -12.30
CA GLU A 46 15.97 3.02 -12.53
C GLU A 46 17.03 2.90 -13.64
N ASP A 47 17.84 1.84 -13.63
CA ASP A 47 18.85 1.55 -14.65
C ASP A 47 18.25 1.33 -16.04
N ARG A 48 17.07 0.70 -16.11
CA ARG A 48 16.47 0.33 -17.40
C ARG A 48 15.62 1.42 -18.02
N LEU A 49 15.05 2.28 -17.20
CA LEU A 49 14.11 3.33 -17.61
C LEU A 49 14.71 4.74 -17.51
N GLY A 50 15.80 4.93 -16.76
CA GLY A 50 16.44 6.25 -16.58
C GLY A 50 15.59 7.24 -15.79
N ILE A 51 14.71 6.75 -14.92
CA ILE A 51 13.81 7.56 -14.07
C ILE A 51 14.08 7.26 -12.60
N ALA A 52 13.69 8.18 -11.72
CA ALA A 52 13.65 7.90 -10.28
C ALA A 52 12.37 7.12 -9.92
N VAL A 53 12.49 6.08 -9.11
CA VAL A 53 11.34 5.28 -8.63
C VAL A 53 11.06 5.60 -7.17
N GLY A 54 9.99 6.37 -6.94
CA GLY A 54 9.57 6.81 -5.60
C GLY A 54 8.52 5.93 -4.92
N SER A 55 7.75 5.14 -5.68
CA SER A 55 6.62 4.37 -5.15
C SER A 55 6.92 2.87 -5.06
N PHE A 56 6.41 2.24 -4.00
CA PHE A 56 6.55 0.81 -3.74
C PHE A 56 5.20 0.18 -3.40
N ALA A 57 4.86 -0.96 -4.00
CA ALA A 57 3.71 -1.78 -3.65
C ALA A 57 4.16 -3.05 -2.92
N TYR A 58 3.56 -3.36 -1.76
CA TYR A 58 3.93 -4.54 -0.99
C TYR A 58 3.27 -5.81 -1.54
N PRO A 59 4.02 -6.89 -1.85
CA PRO A 59 3.43 -8.17 -2.26
C PRO A 59 2.42 -8.67 -1.23
N PHE A 60 1.29 -9.19 -1.72
CA PHE A 60 0.19 -9.70 -0.90
C PHE A 60 -0.41 -8.68 0.08
N ASN A 61 -0.13 -7.38 -0.08
CA ASN A 61 -0.52 -6.32 0.86
C ASN A 61 0.00 -6.55 2.29
N ARG A 62 1.14 -7.22 2.45
CA ARG A 62 1.73 -7.55 3.76
C ARG A 62 2.96 -6.71 4.03
N CYS A 63 2.95 -6.01 5.15
CA CYS A 63 4.11 -5.30 5.68
C CYS A 63 4.00 -5.18 7.21
N GLY A 64 5.13 -5.25 7.89
CA GLY A 64 5.29 -4.78 9.26
C GLY A 64 6.35 -3.68 9.32
N GLN A 65 6.72 -3.28 10.54
CA GLN A 65 7.72 -2.21 10.76
C GLN A 65 9.03 -2.48 10.03
N ARG A 66 9.49 -3.73 10.00
CA ARG A 66 10.73 -4.13 9.32
C ARG A 66 10.69 -3.86 7.82
N GLU A 67 9.58 -4.18 7.17
CA GLU A 67 9.38 -3.97 5.73
C GLU A 67 9.29 -2.48 5.42
N LEU A 68 8.53 -1.72 6.22
CA LEU A 68 8.41 -0.26 6.08
C LEU A 68 9.79 0.41 6.14
N GLU A 69 10.62 0.05 7.12
CA GLU A 69 11.96 0.60 7.23
C GLU A 69 12.89 0.17 6.09
N ALA A 70 12.77 -1.05 5.58
CA ALA A 70 13.56 -1.50 4.44
C ALA A 70 13.23 -0.70 3.17
N VAL A 71 11.95 -0.44 2.94
CA VAL A 71 11.45 0.41 1.84
C VAL A 71 11.93 1.86 2.02
N ALA A 72 11.82 2.42 3.22
CA ALA A 72 12.34 3.77 3.51
C ALA A 72 13.87 3.85 3.30
N ARG A 73 14.64 2.86 3.77
CA ARG A 73 16.10 2.80 3.59
C ARG A 73 16.53 2.67 2.13
N ALA A 74 15.71 2.07 1.27
CA ALA A 74 15.95 2.03 -0.18
C ALA A 74 15.60 3.36 -0.88
N GLY A 75 15.13 4.37 -0.13
CA GLY A 75 14.83 5.70 -0.65
C GLY A 75 13.52 5.78 -1.42
N TYR A 76 12.56 4.89 -1.15
CA TYR A 76 11.18 5.09 -1.62
C TYR A 76 10.51 6.19 -0.79
N THR A 77 9.71 7.03 -1.45
CA THR A 77 8.98 8.15 -0.83
C THR A 77 7.52 7.80 -0.53
N ALA A 78 6.99 6.76 -1.17
CA ALA A 78 5.63 6.28 -0.96
C ALA A 78 5.57 4.75 -0.95
N GLY A 79 4.76 4.19 -0.06
CA GLY A 79 4.47 2.77 0.02
C GLY A 79 2.96 2.53 0.00
N CYS A 80 2.50 1.57 -0.80
CA CYS A 80 1.10 1.15 -0.85
C CYS A 80 0.99 -0.31 -0.42
N ALA A 81 0.29 -0.52 0.69
CA ALA A 81 -0.30 -1.81 1.05
C ALA A 81 -1.81 -1.63 1.04
N GLY A 82 -2.53 -2.61 0.53
CA GLY A 82 -3.98 -2.66 0.69
C GLY A 82 -4.36 -2.62 2.18
N PRO A 83 -5.51 -2.05 2.54
CA PRO A 83 -6.02 -2.09 3.90
C PRO A 83 -6.00 -3.52 4.44
N GLU A 84 -5.70 -3.69 5.73
CA GLU A 84 -5.82 -4.96 6.47
C GLU A 84 -7.17 -5.67 6.25
N LEU A 85 -8.16 -4.88 5.84
CA LEU A 85 -9.50 -5.29 5.47
C LEU A 85 -9.47 -6.34 4.32
N PHE A 86 -8.51 -6.33 3.40
CA PHE A 86 -8.43 -7.32 2.29
C PHE A 86 -7.92 -8.72 2.70
N ARG A 87 -7.95 -9.05 4.00
CA ARG A 87 -7.60 -10.39 4.50
C ARG A 87 -8.69 -11.45 4.31
N ASP A 88 -9.92 -11.05 3.98
CA ASP A 88 -11.06 -11.96 3.82
C ASP A 88 -11.91 -11.63 2.58
N SER A 89 -12.56 -12.68 2.04
CA SER A 89 -13.40 -12.61 0.84
C SER A 89 -14.60 -11.67 0.99
N LEU A 90 -15.08 -11.45 2.22
CA LEU A 90 -16.22 -10.57 2.50
C LEU A 90 -15.86 -9.10 2.32
N THR A 91 -14.60 -8.72 2.55
CA THR A 91 -14.14 -7.36 2.27
C THR A 91 -13.96 -7.11 0.77
N TRP A 92 -13.51 -8.09 0.01
CA TRP A 92 -13.52 -8.01 -1.45
C TRP A 92 -14.93 -7.75 -1.99
N LEU A 93 -15.93 -8.46 -1.46
CA LEU A 93 -17.35 -8.23 -1.77
C LEU A 93 -17.77 -6.80 -1.45
N SER A 94 -17.29 -6.17 -0.37
CA SER A 94 -17.65 -4.77 -0.08
C SER A 94 -17.10 -3.77 -1.10
N PHE A 95 -15.92 -4.03 -1.65
CA PHE A 95 -15.30 -3.14 -2.63
C PHE A 95 -15.96 -3.25 -4.01
N LEU A 96 -16.47 -4.44 -4.37
CA LEU A 96 -17.19 -4.67 -5.62
C LEU A 96 -18.69 -4.33 -5.51
N LEU A 97 -19.35 -4.75 -4.43
CA LEU A 97 -20.80 -4.64 -4.29
C LEU A 97 -21.26 -3.29 -3.77
N VAL A 98 -20.56 -2.65 -2.82
CA VAL A 98 -21.09 -1.42 -2.22
C VAL A 98 -21.13 -0.23 -3.20
N PRO A 99 -20.17 -0.08 -4.13
CA PRO A 99 -20.30 0.92 -5.20
C PRO A 99 -21.48 0.62 -6.16
N ALA A 100 -21.81 -0.66 -6.37
CA ALA A 100 -22.90 -1.07 -7.25
C ALA A 100 -24.27 -1.11 -6.56
N TYR A 101 -24.30 -1.34 -5.24
CA TYR A 101 -25.48 -1.56 -4.40
C TYR A 101 -25.27 -0.94 -3.00
N PRO A 102 -25.40 0.40 -2.86
CA PRO A 102 -25.17 1.12 -1.61
C PRO A 102 -26.01 0.62 -0.43
N GLU A 103 -27.20 0.09 -0.71
CA GLU A 103 -28.14 -0.50 0.25
C GLU A 103 -27.58 -1.72 0.98
N LEU A 104 -26.66 -2.46 0.35
CA LEU A 104 -26.02 -3.63 0.97
C LEU A 104 -24.93 -3.26 1.98
N ARG A 105 -24.58 -1.97 2.10
CA ARG A 105 -23.57 -1.49 3.06
C ARG A 105 -23.92 -1.87 4.50
N HIS A 106 -25.19 -1.76 4.89
CA HIS A 106 -25.63 -2.10 6.25
C HIS A 106 -25.52 -3.61 6.52
N LEU A 107 -25.87 -4.44 5.53
CA LEU A 107 -25.72 -5.89 5.61
C LEU A 107 -24.24 -6.29 5.73
N TYR A 108 -23.38 -5.71 4.90
CA TYR A 108 -21.92 -5.94 4.97
C TYR A 108 -21.35 -5.60 6.34
N LEU A 109 -21.69 -4.43 6.89
CA LEU A 109 -21.21 -3.99 8.20
C LEU A 109 -21.69 -4.92 9.32
N ALA A 110 -22.94 -5.40 9.25
CA ALA A 110 -23.51 -6.33 10.22
C ALA A 110 -22.85 -7.72 10.15
N VAL A 111 -22.67 -8.29 8.95
CA VAL A 111 -22.08 -9.63 8.76
C VAL A 111 -20.59 -9.65 9.12
N THR A 112 -19.87 -8.55 8.89
CA THR A 112 -18.44 -8.45 9.24
C THR A 112 -18.17 -7.96 10.66
N GLY A 113 -19.21 -7.58 11.42
CA GLY A 113 -19.08 -6.99 12.76
C GLY A 113 -18.35 -5.63 12.79
N ARG A 114 -18.25 -4.95 11.64
CA ARG A 114 -17.57 -3.65 11.48
C ARG A 114 -18.49 -2.45 11.78
N ASP A 115 -19.77 -2.70 12.05
CA ASP A 115 -20.73 -1.73 12.59
C ASP A 115 -20.35 -1.24 14.00
N ARG A 116 -19.66 -2.07 14.81
CA ARG A 116 -19.32 -1.77 16.20
C ARG A 116 -18.07 -0.91 16.40
N VAL A 117 -17.21 -0.75 15.38
CA VAL A 117 -15.93 -0.01 15.50
C VAL A 117 -16.12 1.50 15.66
N ARG A 118 -17.29 2.05 15.30
CA ARG A 118 -17.55 3.50 15.38
C ARG A 118 -17.68 4.05 16.81
N ARG A 119 -17.75 3.22 17.85
CA ARG A 119 -17.92 3.68 19.25
C ARG A 119 -16.61 3.89 20.04
N ARG A 120 -15.43 3.63 19.46
CA ARG A 120 -14.14 3.81 20.18
C ARG A 120 -13.23 4.93 19.63
N ALA A 121 -13.60 5.56 18.52
CA ALA A 121 -12.76 6.58 17.87
C ALA A 121 -13.11 8.04 18.24
N THR A 122 -13.99 8.27 19.22
CA THR A 122 -14.38 9.62 19.68
C THR A 122 -13.68 10.07 20.97
N ALA A 123 -12.58 9.44 21.37
CA ALA A 123 -11.90 9.73 22.64
C ALA A 123 -10.41 10.13 22.51
N LEU A 124 -9.92 10.46 21.32
CA LEU A 124 -8.54 10.91 21.13
C LEU A 124 -8.45 12.05 20.08
N GLU A 125 -9.12 13.18 20.35
CA GLU A 125 -8.77 14.46 19.72
C GLU A 125 -8.83 15.58 20.76
N THR A 126 -7.74 15.71 21.53
CA THR A 126 -7.31 17.00 22.10
C THR A 126 -5.79 16.99 22.16
N PHE A 127 -5.15 17.58 21.15
CA PHE A 127 -3.79 18.09 21.30
C PHE A 127 -3.85 19.57 21.72
N PRO A 128 -3.04 20.02 22.68
CA PRO A 128 -3.13 21.35 23.26
C PRO A 128 -2.30 22.35 22.44
N GLY A 129 -2.89 23.48 22.08
CA GLY A 129 -2.12 24.66 21.72
C GLY A 129 -2.66 25.47 20.56
N GLU A 130 -3.72 26.23 20.79
CA GLU A 130 -3.92 27.51 20.10
C GLU A 130 -4.61 28.46 21.09
N LYS A 131 -3.90 29.53 21.49
CA LYS A 131 -4.49 30.62 22.26
C LYS A 131 -5.19 31.58 21.29
N PRO A 132 -6.41 32.04 21.59
CA PRO A 132 -7.09 33.00 20.72
C PRO A 132 -6.40 34.37 20.81
N HIS A 133 -6.11 34.95 19.65
CA HIS A 133 -5.83 36.37 19.52
C HIS A 133 -7.15 37.15 19.63
N ARG A 134 -7.10 38.17 20.49
CA ARG A 134 -8.09 39.19 20.90
C ARG A 134 -9.35 39.35 20.06
#